data_AF-A0A142JIS9-F1
#
_entry.id   AF-A0A142JIS9-F1
#
_cell.length_a   1.000
_cell.length_b   1.000
_cell.length_c   1.000
_cell.angle_alpha   90.00
_cell.angle_beta   90.00
_cell.angle_gamma   90.00
#
_symmetry.space_group_name_H-M   'P 1'
#
loop_
_entity.id
_entity.type
_entity.pdbx_description
1 polymer ?
#
loop_
_entity_poly.entity_id
_entity_poly.type
_entity_poly.pdbx_seq_one_letter_code
_entity_poly.pdbx_strand_id
1 'polypeptide(L)' 'MEDSEQMVRITDGKLNHFIRRSDIRAIRGMPEGGSALYVRQAPGGLPDTPFLVLKDDPLYLAKQLGLWSF' A
#
# COMPACT_ATOMS: atom_id res chain seq x y z
N MET A 1 20.39 3.40 -16.92
CA MET A 1 19.02 2.93 -17.16
C MET A 1 18.21 3.47 -16.01
N GLU A 2 17.41 4.52 -16.25
CA GLU A 2 16.44 4.97 -15.25
C GLU A 2 15.43 3.85 -15.09
N ASP A 3 15.50 3.17 -13.95
CA ASP A 3 14.45 2.27 -13.49
C ASP A 3 13.14 3.08 -13.52
N SER A 4 12.29 2.82 -14.52
CA SER A 4 10.99 3.48 -14.63
C SER A 4 10.17 3.00 -13.45
N GLU A 5 10.24 3.77 -12.37
CA GLU A 5 9.71 3.37 -11.07
C GLU A 5 8.21 3.09 -11.20
N GLN A 6 7.82 1.83 -10.94
CA GLN A 6 6.44 1.40 -11.16
C GLN A 6 5.53 2.03 -10.10
N MET A 7 4.69 2.97 -10.53
CA MET A 7 3.62 3.54 -9.73
C MET A 7 2.44 2.58 -9.71
N VAL A 8 1.91 2.28 -8.53
CA VAL A 8 0.70 1.49 -8.34
C VAL A 8 -0.43 2.40 -7.91
N ARG A 9 -1.59 2.23 -8.55
CA ARG A 9 -2.82 2.93 -8.17
C ARG A 9 -3.61 2.07 -7.20
N ILE A 10 -3.88 2.62 -6.02
CA ILE A 10 -4.81 2.05 -5.03
C ILE A 10 -6.06 2.92 -5.03
N THR A 11 -7.23 2.31 -5.09
CA THR A 11 -8.50 3.03 -5.13
C THR A 11 -9.28 2.74 -3.85
N ASP A 12 -9.40 3.71 -2.95
CA ASP A 12 -10.20 3.62 -1.73
C ASP A 12 -11.52 4.39 -1.92
N GLY A 13 -12.57 3.69 -2.34
CA GLY A 13 -13.83 4.32 -2.71
C GLY A 13 -13.68 5.30 -3.88
N LYS A 14 -13.68 6.62 -3.58
CA LYS A 14 -13.52 7.69 -4.58
C LYS A 14 -12.09 8.25 -4.65
N LEU A 15 -11.22 7.88 -3.71
CA LEU A 15 -9.85 8.38 -3.65
C LEU A 15 -8.93 7.45 -4.46
N ASN A 16 -7.98 8.04 -5.19
CA ASN A 16 -6.93 7.30 -5.87
C ASN A 16 -5.59 7.69 -5.25
N HIS A 17 -4.87 6.71 -4.72
CA HIS A 17 -3.53 6.86 -4.19
C HIS A 17 -2.55 6.26 -5.18
N PHE A 18 -1.51 7.02 -5.51
CA PHE A 18 -0.45 6.57 -6.39
C PHE A 18 0.83 6.41 -5.56
N ILE A 19 1.28 5.17 -5.42
CA ILE A 19 2.38 4.81 -4.53
C ILE A 19 3.42 4.06 -5.35
N ARG A 20 4.69 4.37 -5.14
CA ARG A 20 5.79 3.63 -5.76
C ARG A 20 5.80 2.21 -5.21
N ARG A 21 5.86 1.22 -6.10
CA ARG A 21 5.88 -0.19 -5.67
C ARG A 21 7.06 -0.50 -4.75
N SER A 22 8.21 0.13 -5.01
CA SER A 22 9.43 0.07 -4.20
C SER A 22 9.25 0.57 -2.76
N ASP A 23 8.28 1.46 -2.53
CA ASP A 23 7.99 1.98 -1.22
C ASP A 23 7.04 1.08 -0.43
N ILE A 24 6.28 0.19 -1.05
CA ILE A 24 5.34 -0.68 -0.33
C ILE A 24 6.12 -1.70 0.51
N ARG A 25 5.86 -1.71 1.82
CA ARG A 25 6.53 -2.60 2.78
C ARG A 25 5.63 -3.74 3.23
N ALA A 26 4.40 -3.44 3.60
CA ALA A 26 3.47 -4.42 4.13
C ALA A 26 2.03 -3.95 3.98
N ILE A 27 1.11 -4.93 4.01
CA ILE A 27 -0.32 -4.72 4.16
C ILE A 27 -0.74 -5.49 5.40
N ARG A 28 -1.52 -4.87 6.29
CA ARG A 28 -2.04 -5.52 7.48
C ARG A 28 -3.54 -5.33 7.56
N GLY A 29 -4.29 -6.41 7.76
CA GLY A 29 -5.73 -6.31 8.07
C GLY A 29 -5.94 -5.67 9.45
N MET A 30 -6.94 -4.79 9.55
CA MET A 30 -7.29 -4.13 10.81
C MET A 30 -8.38 -4.91 11.56
N PRO A 31 -8.39 -4.88 12.92
CA PRO A 31 -9.36 -5.63 13.72
C PRO A 31 -10.83 -5.23 13.46
N GLU A 32 -11.05 -3.97 13.11
CA GLU A 32 -12.36 -3.36 12.85
C GLU A 32 -12.77 -3.39 11.36
N GLY A 33 -12.01 -4.11 10.54
CA GLY A 33 -12.21 -4.20 9.09
C GLY A 33 -11.34 -3.20 8.31
N GLY A 34 -11.09 -3.53 7.05
CA GLY A 34 -10.18 -2.77 6.18
C GLY A 34 -8.70 -3.14 6.39
N SER A 35 -7.83 -2.27 5.89
CA SER A 35 -6.39 -2.54 5.81
C SER A 35 -5.54 -1.31 6.10
N ALA A 36 -4.38 -1.56 6.69
CA ALA A 36 -3.29 -0.61 6.81
C ALA A 36 -2.20 -0.93 5.76
N LEU A 37 -1.90 0.02 4.90
CA LEU A 37 -0.75 -0.04 4.01
C LEU A 37 0.43 0.69 4.64
N TYR A 38 1.56 -0.02 4.72
CA TYR A 38 2.82 0.52 5.19
C TYR A 38 3.69 0.81 3.99
N VAL A 39 4.08 2.08 3.83
CA VAL A 39 5.06 2.48 2.84
C VAL A 39 6.32 2.98 3.52
N ARG A 40 7.45 2.85 2.85
CA ARG A 40 8.72 3.44 3.24
C ARG A 40 8.51 4.96 3.32
N GLN A 41 8.46 5.51 4.53
CA GLN A 41 8.47 6.96 4.70
C GLN A 41 9.80 7.53 4.18
N ALA A 42 9.78 8.82 3.83
CA ALA A 42 11.00 9.59 3.62
C ALA A 42 11.97 9.38 4.80
N PRO A 43 13.30 9.48 4.59
CA PRO A 43 14.27 9.22 5.65
C PRO A 43 13.94 10.05 6.90
N GLY A 44 13.65 9.40 8.03
CA GLY A 44 13.27 10.03 9.30
C GLY A 44 11.89 9.65 9.85
N GLY A 45 11.09 8.88 9.11
CA GLY A 45 9.79 8.38 9.57
C GLY A 45 9.86 7.22 10.58
N LEU A 46 8.87 7.15 11.49
CA LEU A 46 8.74 6.05 12.44
C LEU A 46 8.38 4.73 11.72
N PRO A 47 8.96 3.58 12.13
CA PRO A 47 8.84 2.30 11.42
C PRO A 47 7.43 1.66 11.47
N ASP A 48 6.60 2.01 12.46
CA ASP A 48 5.34 1.31 12.74
C ASP A 48 4.07 2.09 12.36
N THR A 49 4.20 3.27 11.74
CA THR A 49 3.04 4.10 11.41
C THR A 49 2.43 3.68 10.06
N PRO A 50 1.13 3.32 10.02
CA PRO A 50 0.46 3.07 8.74
C PRO A 50 0.45 4.36 7.92
N PHE A 51 0.87 4.25 6.66
CA PHE A 51 0.87 5.41 5.76
C PHE A 51 -0.53 5.69 5.22
N LEU A 52 -1.28 4.62 4.98
CA LEU A 52 -2.63 4.72 4.46
C LEU A 52 -3.52 3.69 5.13
N VAL A 53 -4.62 4.17 5.71
CA VAL A 53 -5.69 3.33 6.24
C VAL A 53 -6.77 3.29 5.17
N LEU A 54 -7.08 2.09 4.71
CA LEU A 54 -7.93 1.78 3.57
C LEU A 54 -9.14 0.97 4.07
N LYS A 55 -10.30 1.19 3.46
CA LYS A 55 -11.50 0.41 3.79
C LYS A 55 -11.49 -0.97 3.14
N ASP A 56 -10.66 -1.14 2.12
CA ASP A 56 -10.56 -2.38 1.36
C ASP A 56 -9.92 -3.52 2.16
N ASP A 57 -10.33 -4.74 1.82
CA ASP A 57 -9.80 -5.98 2.36
C ASP A 57 -8.31 -6.17 1.97
N PRO A 58 -7.46 -6.70 2.88
CA PRO A 58 -6.03 -6.81 2.64
C PRO A 58 -5.67 -7.74 1.48
N LEU A 59 -6.49 -8.77 1.20
CA LEU A 59 -6.29 -9.66 0.04
C LEU A 59 -6.60 -8.96 -1.26
N TYR A 60 -7.68 -8.18 -1.28
CA TYR A 60 -8.05 -7.37 -2.45
C TYR A 60 -6.95 -6.35 -2.77
N LEU A 61 -6.43 -5.68 -1.73
CA LEU A 61 -5.31 -4.76 -1.88
C LEU A 61 -4.01 -5.45 -2.32
N ALA A 62 -3.68 -6.62 -1.75
CA ALA A 62 -2.50 -7.38 -2.19
C ALA A 62 -2.58 -7.77 -3.67
N LYS A 63 -3.79 -8.08 -4.16
CA LYS A 63 -4.05 -8.36 -5.58
C LYS A 63 -3.90 -7.12 -6.45
N GLN A 64 -4.48 -5.98 -6.06
CA GLN A 64 -4.29 -4.71 -6.78
C GLN A 64 -2.82 -4.29 -6.84
N LEU A 65 -2.08 -4.58 -5.78
CA LEU A 65 -0.65 -4.27 -5.67
C LEU A 65 0.26 -5.29 -6.38
N GLY A 66 -0.31 -6.37 -6.94
CA GLY A 66 0.45 -7.43 -7.57
C GLY A 66 1.44 -8.11 -6.62
N LEU A 67 1.14 -8.11 -5.32
CA LEU A 67 1.93 -8.76 -4.28
C LEU A 67 1.51 -10.22 -4.06
N TRP A 68 0.43 -10.64 -4.72
CA TRP A 68 -0.06 -12.01 -4.71
C TRP A 68 -0.33 -12.45 -6.17
N SER A 69 0.25 -13.58 -6.57
CA SER A 69 -0.09 -14.30 -7.81
C SER A 69 -0.26 -15.78 -7.48
N PHE A 70 -1.28 -16.41 -8.07
CA PHE A 70 -1.46 -17.87 -8.06
C PHE A 70 -0.66 -18.49 -9.21
#